data_AF-A0A846ZZI4-F1
#
_entry.id   AF-A0A846ZZI4-F1
#
_cell.length_a   1.000
_cell.length_b   1.000
_cell.length_c   1.000
_cell.angle_alpha   90.00
_cell.angle_beta   90.00
_cell.angle_gamma   90.00
#
_symmetry.space_group_name_H-M   'P 1'
#
loop_
_entity.id
_entity.type
_entity.pdbx_description
1 polymer ?
#
loop_
_entity_poly.entity_id
_entity_poly.type
_entity_poly.pdbx_seq_one_letter_code
_entity_poly.pdbx_strand_id
1 'polypeptide(L)' 'QSVPFTLVLDNGMTLQMTASVTADGVLVVSAPDAGGNIDVQQAILIGVQVVRQALNVELSNLSSALFVRN' A
#
# COMPACT_ATOMS: atom_id res chain seq x y z
N GLN A 1 -1.15 -5.26 11.70
CA GLN A 1 0.08 -5.85 11.14
C GLN A 1 0.38 -5.17 9.82
N SER A 2 1.62 -4.76 9.57
CA SER A 2 2.04 -4.12 8.31
C SER A 2 2.94 -5.05 7.50
N VAL A 3 2.79 -5.01 6.19
CA VAL A 3 3.54 -5.83 5.23
C VAL A 3 4.30 -4.89 4.29
N PRO A 4 5.61 -5.08 4.10
CA PRO A 4 6.39 -4.28 3.17
C PRO A 4 6.09 -4.69 1.72
N PHE A 5 6.17 -3.73 0.81
CA PHE A 5 6.19 -3.97 -0.63
C PHE A 5 7.00 -2.90 -1.35
N THR A 6 7.33 -3.16 -2.60
CA THR A 6 8.11 -2.24 -3.43
C THR A 6 7.25 -1.68 -4.55
N LEU A 7 7.26 -0.36 -4.70
CA LEU A 7 6.73 0.34 -5.87
C LEU A 7 7.89 0.71 -6.80
N VAL A 8 7.77 0.39 -8.09
CA VAL A 8 8.69 0.88 -9.12
C VAL A 8 8.11 2.18 -9.67
N LEU A 9 8.86 3.26 -9.56
CA LEU A 9 8.49 4.58 -10.08
C LEU A 9 8.81 4.68 -11.57
N ASP A 10 8.19 5.63 -12.27
CA ASP A 10 8.37 5.85 -13.71
C ASP A 10 9.83 6.12 -14.11
N ASN A 11 10.63 6.67 -13.20
CA ASN A 11 12.05 6.92 -13.41
C ASN A 11 12.95 5.69 -13.15
N GLY A 12 12.35 4.51 -12.93
CA GLY A 12 13.06 3.26 -12.64
C GLY A 12 13.57 3.12 -11.20
N MET A 13 13.36 4.12 -10.35
CA MET A 13 13.68 4.01 -8.92
C MET A 13 12.68 3.09 -8.22
N THR A 14 13.14 2.39 -7.18
CA THR A 14 12.29 1.60 -6.32
C THR A 14 12.04 2.32 -5.00
N LEU A 15 10.80 2.26 -4.53
CA LEU A 15 10.37 2.82 -3.26
C LEU A 15 9.82 1.70 -2.39
N GLN A 16 10.41 1.51 -1.22
CA GLN A 16 9.85 0.59 -0.22
C GLN A 16 8.70 1.29 0.50
N MET A 17 7.55 0.63 0.51
CA MET A 17 6.31 1.07 1.12
C MET A 17 5.81 0.00 2.08
N THR A 18 4.80 0.34 2.89
CA THR A 18 4.11 -0.65 3.72
C THR A 18 2.61 -0.58 3.50
N ALA A 19 1.96 -1.74 3.56
CA ALA A 19 0.51 -1.86 3.54
C ALA A 19 0.05 -2.52 4.84
N SER A 20 -1.06 -2.05 5.39
CA SER A 20 -1.71 -2.65 6.55
C SER A 20 -3.22 -2.52 6.42
N VAL A 21 -3.97 -3.35 7.14
CA VAL A 21 -5.43 -3.23 7.20
C VAL A 21 -5.82 -2.96 8.65
N THR A 22 -6.66 -1.94 8.87
CA THR A 22 -7.22 -1.65 10.19
C THR A 22 -8.31 -2.67 10.55
N ALA A 23 -8.75 -2.69 11.81
CA ALA A 23 -9.85 -3.56 12.24
C ALA A 23 -11.17 -3.25 11.50
N ASP A 24 -11.36 -2.01 11.05
CA ASP A 24 -12.56 -1.55 10.33
C ASP A 24 -12.50 -1.78 8.81
N GLY A 25 -11.49 -2.50 8.31
CA GLY A 25 -11.36 -2.81 6.90
C GLY A 25 -10.80 -1.66 6.05
N VAL A 26 -10.04 -0.73 6.65
CA VAL A 26 -9.35 0.32 5.90
C VAL A 26 -7.96 -0.15 5.53
N LEU A 27 -7.64 -0.18 4.24
CA LEU A 27 -6.26 -0.37 3.78
C LEU A 27 -5.48 0.93 4.02
N VAL A 28 -4.37 0.84 4.74
CA VAL A 28 -3.43 1.95 4.94
C VAL A 28 -2.15 1.62 4.17
N VAL A 29 -1.82 2.45 3.18
CA VAL A 29 -0.56 2.39 2.43
C VAL A 29 0.31 3.56 2.86
N SER A 30 1.49 3.27 3.38
CA SER A 30 2.44 4.27 3.85
C SER A 30 3.66 4.34 2.94
N ALA A 31 3.98 5.55 2.49
CA ALA A 31 5.11 5.88 1.65
C ALA A 31 6.10 6.80 2.40
N PRO A 32 7.41 6.66 2.20
CA PRO A 32 8.38 7.64 2.69
C PRO A 32 8.35 8.93 1.85
N ASP A 33 8.62 10.07 2.48
CA ASP A 33 8.65 11.41 1.89
C ASP A 33 9.65 11.54 0.74
N ALA A 34 10.72 10.74 0.79
CA ALA A 34 11.77 10.70 -0.22
C ALA A 34 11.34 10.08 -1.56
N GLY A 35 10.15 9.47 -1.66
CA GLY A 35 9.59 9.02 -2.94
C GLY A 35 9.22 10.21 -3.80
N GLY A 36 9.56 10.23 -5.08
CA GLY A 36 9.24 11.32 -6.01
C GLY A 36 7.73 11.49 -6.28
N ASN A 37 7.34 11.59 -7.54
CA ASN A 37 5.93 11.50 -7.89
C ASN A 37 5.47 10.04 -7.71
N ILE A 38 4.46 9.81 -6.88
CA ILE A 38 3.92 8.48 -6.60
C ILE A 38 2.55 8.40 -7.24
N ASP A 39 2.35 7.42 -8.12
CA ASP A 39 1.00 7.03 -8.52
C ASP A 39 0.32 6.34 -7.32
N VAL A 40 -0.51 7.12 -6.62
CA VAL A 40 -1.25 6.66 -5.45
C VAL A 40 -2.17 5.48 -5.80
N GLN A 41 -2.81 5.51 -6.98
CA GLN A 41 -3.71 4.44 -7.40
C GLN A 41 -2.95 3.13 -7.58
N GLN A 42 -1.81 3.16 -8.25
CA GLN A 42 -0.95 1.99 -8.40
C GLN A 42 -0.46 1.48 -7.04
N ALA A 43 -0.04 2.38 -6.15
CA ALA A 43 0.40 2.01 -4.81
C ALA A 43 -0.71 1.33 -3.99
N ILE A 44 -1.95 1.84 -4.09
CA ILE A 44 -3.12 1.23 -3.44
C ILE A 44 -3.37 -0.17 -4.02
N LEU A 45 -3.39 -0.32 -5.35
CA LEU A 45 -3.65 -1.61 -6.01
C LEU A 45 -2.62 -2.69 -5.62
N ILE A 46 -1.34 -2.31 -5.58
CA ILE A 46 -0.29 -3.22 -5.11
C ILE A 46 -0.47 -3.52 -3.63
N GLY A 47 -0.72 -2.50 -2.80
CA GLY A 47 -0.99 -2.66 -1.37
C GLY A 47 -2.14 -3.63 -1.08
N VAL A 48 -3.24 -3.53 -1.83
CA VAL A 48 -4.38 -4.46 -1.78
C VAL A 48 -3.93 -5.91 -2.04
N GLN A 49 -3.15 -6.13 -3.10
CA GLN A 49 -2.67 -7.47 -3.45
C GLN A 49 -1.74 -8.04 -2.37
N VAL A 50 -0.87 -7.20 -1.83
CA VAL A 50 0.09 -7.57 -0.78
C VAL A 50 -0.63 -7.97 0.50
N VAL A 51 -1.60 -7.18 0.98
CA VAL A 51 -2.35 -7.54 2.20
C VAL A 51 -3.22 -8.79 1.99
N ARG A 52 -3.78 -8.97 0.80
CA ARG A 52 -4.53 -10.19 0.47
C ARG A 52 -3.64 -11.43 0.58
N GLN A 53 -2.42 -11.37 0.03
CA GLN A 53 -1.52 -12.52 0.01
C GLN A 53 -0.84 -12.77 1.36
N ALA A 54 -0.34 -11.72 2.02
CA ALA A 54 0.48 -11.85 3.22
C ALA A 54 -0.33 -11.84 4.52
N LEU A 55 -1.50 -11.19 4.53
CA LEU A 55 -2.39 -11.13 5.70
C LEU A 55 -3.66 -11.97 5.53
N ASN A 56 -3.83 -12.65 4.39
CA ASN A 56 -5.01 -13.45 4.06
C ASN A 56 -6.33 -12.66 4.21
N VAL A 57 -6.31 -11.37 3.87
CA VAL A 57 -7.47 -10.48 3.94
C VAL A 57 -8.33 -10.63 2.69
N GLU A 58 -9.62 -10.89 2.88
CA GLU A 58 -10.58 -10.87 1.77
C GLU A 58 -10.86 -9.43 1.30
N LEU A 59 -10.89 -9.22 -0.01
CA LEU A 59 -11.12 -7.89 -0.60
C LEU A 59 -12.51 -7.33 -0.28
N SER A 60 -13.50 -8.21 -0.10
CA SER A 60 -14.85 -7.84 0.34
C SER A 60 -14.89 -7.18 1.71
N ASN A 61 -13.86 -7.40 2.53
CA ASN A 61 -13.74 -6.80 3.85
C ASN A 61 -13.04 -5.43 3.80
N LEU A 62 -12.56 -5.00 2.63
CA LEU A 62 -11.98 -3.67 2.44
C LEU A 62 -13.07 -2.67 2.06
N SER A 63 -13.25 -1.65 2.88
CA SER A 63 -14.27 -0.61 2.68
C SER A 63 -13.69 0.68 2.09
N SER A 64 -12.41 0.94 2.35
CA SER A 64 -11.73 2.19 1.99
C SER A 64 -10.22 2.00 1.95
N ALA A 65 -9.52 2.95 1.34
CA ALA A 65 -8.07 2.98 1.33
C ALA A 65 -7.56 4.39 1.65
N LEU A 66 -6.53 4.46 2.49
CA LEU A 66 -5.84 5.67 2.92
C LEU A 66 -4.39 5.57 2.46
N PHE A 67 -3.92 6.61 1.78
CA PHE A 67 -2.53 6.78 1.43
C PHE A 67 -1.89 7.81 2.38
N VAL A 68 -0.80 7.44 3.04
CA VAL A 68 -0.06 8.29 3.97
C VAL A 68 1.35 8.49 3.43
N ARG A 69 1.81 9.74 3.47
CA ARG A 69 3.19 10.14 3.18
C ARG A 69 3.84 10.60 4.48
N ASN A 70 5.02 10.05 4.79
CA ASN A 70 5.72 10.21 6.07
C ASN A 70 7.09 10.84 5.94
#